data_AF-A0A060URY7-F1
#
_entry.id   AF-A0A060URY7-F1
#
_cell.length_a   1.000
_cell.length_b   1.000
_cell.length_c   1.000
_cell.angle_alpha   90.00
_cell.angle_beta   90.00
_cell.angle_gamma   90.00
#
_symmetry.space_group_name_H-M   'P 1'
#
loop_
_entity.id
_entity.type
_entity.pdbx_description
1 polymer ?
#
loop_
_entity_poly.entity_id
_entity_poly.type
_entity_poly.pdbx_seq_one_letter_code
_entity_poly.pdbx_strand_id
1 'polypeptide(L)'
;MKSTSSHLVIALLIGTVGLGSSTAAWAYEGQQYAKQARISPDKAETIAMNASRPCGFRLSKGFFHPLQALTIAKQTCPPNTAKVTGMKLEKASGGSGLRYVVDVSREDLMYTVFIDAKTEKLLEIKILPGVSKP
;
A
#
# COMPACT_ATOMS: atom_id res chain seq x y z
N MET A 1 9.14 60.32 -46.08
CA MET A 1 7.95 59.85 -45.32
C MET A 1 7.74 58.38 -45.73
N LYS A 2 8.20 57.37 -44.97
CA LYS A 2 7.54 56.70 -43.81
C LYS A 2 6.12 56.26 -44.21
N SER A 3 5.79 54.98 -44.44
CA SER A 3 5.67 53.88 -43.46
C SER A 3 5.38 52.57 -44.24
N THR A 4 6.28 51.58 -44.32
CA THR A 4 6.30 50.32 -43.53
C THR A 4 4.94 49.77 -43.06
N SER A 5 4.63 48.52 -43.39
CA SER A 5 4.64 47.44 -42.38
C SER A 5 4.50 46.05 -43.01
N SER A 6 5.48 45.21 -42.72
CA SER A 6 5.65 43.82 -43.16
C SER A 6 4.64 42.86 -42.52
N HIS A 7 4.30 41.82 -43.26
CA HIS A 7 3.61 40.63 -42.77
C HIS A 7 4.45 39.93 -41.68
N LEU A 8 4.03 40.07 -40.42
CA LEU A 8 4.62 39.36 -39.30
C LEU A 8 4.05 37.94 -39.22
N VAL A 9 4.87 37.00 -39.70
CA VAL A 9 4.79 35.58 -39.40
C VAL A 9 5.13 35.38 -37.93
N ILE A 10 4.20 34.85 -37.12
CA ILE A 10 4.53 34.12 -35.88
C ILE A 10 3.62 32.89 -35.80
N ALA A 11 4.14 31.77 -36.29
CA ALA A 11 3.62 30.44 -36.02
C ALA A 11 3.92 30.09 -34.56
N LEU A 12 2.91 30.18 -33.70
CA LEU A 12 3.02 29.73 -32.31
C LEU A 12 2.75 28.21 -32.28
N LEU A 13 3.82 27.43 -32.17
CA LEU A 13 3.78 26.02 -31.81
C LEU A 13 3.03 25.88 -30.48
N ILE A 14 1.81 25.37 -30.52
CA ILE A 14 1.04 24.99 -29.34
C ILE A 14 1.77 23.79 -28.73
N GLY A 15 2.61 24.08 -27.73
CA GLY A 15 3.25 23.07 -26.91
C GLY A 15 2.18 22.16 -26.32
N THR A 16 2.36 20.87 -26.54
CA THR A 16 1.59 19.82 -25.87
C THR A 16 1.82 19.96 -24.37
N VAL A 17 0.90 20.63 -23.68
CA VAL A 17 0.80 20.59 -22.23
C VAL A 17 0.50 19.15 -21.87
N GLY A 18 1.53 18.40 -21.48
CA GLY A 18 1.38 17.09 -20.87
C GLY A 18 0.60 17.26 -19.58
N LEU A 19 -0.70 16.94 -19.60
CA LEU A 19 -1.42 16.57 -18.39
C LEU A 19 -0.83 15.25 -17.89
N GLY A 20 0.29 15.33 -17.16
CA GLY A 20 0.66 14.29 -16.23
C GLY A 20 -0.41 14.29 -15.15
N SER A 21 -1.32 13.33 -15.20
CA SER A 21 -2.26 13.07 -14.12
C SER A 21 -1.45 12.66 -12.89
N SER A 22 -1.16 13.63 -12.02
CA SER A 22 -0.69 13.36 -10.67
C SER A 22 -1.78 12.58 -9.96
N THR A 23 -1.69 11.25 -9.99
CA THR A 23 -2.47 10.42 -9.08
C THR A 23 -2.10 10.91 -7.68
N ALA A 24 -3.06 11.50 -6.99
CA ALA A 24 -2.86 11.93 -5.62
C ALA A 24 -2.36 10.72 -4.83
N ALA A 25 -1.11 10.75 -4.40
CA ALA A 25 -0.64 9.80 -3.40
C ALA A 25 -1.43 10.12 -2.12
N TRP A 26 -2.24 9.17 -1.65
CA TRP A 26 -3.08 9.38 -0.48
C TRP A 26 -2.17 9.62 0.72
N ALA A 27 -2.31 10.78 1.36
CA ALA A 27 -1.60 11.08 2.58
C ALA A 27 -2.16 10.19 3.70
N TYR A 28 -1.47 9.09 3.99
CA TYR A 28 -1.75 8.23 5.15
C TYR A 28 -1.14 8.82 6.44
N GLU A 29 -1.71 8.50 7.60
CA GLU A 29 -1.22 9.02 8.89
C GLU A 29 0.23 8.59 9.13
N GLY A 30 1.08 9.54 9.55
CA GLY A 30 2.48 9.24 9.84
C GLY A 30 3.45 9.33 8.66
N GLN A 31 3.03 9.94 7.53
CA GLN A 31 3.93 10.27 6.41
C GLN A 31 5.27 10.88 6.83
N GLN A 32 5.29 11.69 7.90
CA GLN A 32 6.54 12.32 8.37
C GLN A 32 7.64 11.30 8.69
N TYR A 33 7.30 10.04 8.94
CA TYR A 33 8.26 8.96 9.21
C TYR A 33 8.67 8.17 7.96
N ALA A 34 8.11 8.48 6.78
CA ALA A 34 8.38 7.73 5.55
C ALA A 34 9.86 7.70 5.19
N LYS A 35 10.60 8.78 5.45
CA LYS A 35 12.06 8.85 5.23
C LYS A 35 12.86 7.88 6.11
N GLN A 36 12.28 7.39 7.20
CA GLN A 36 12.90 6.42 8.12
C GLN A 36 12.51 4.97 7.78
N ALA A 37 11.47 4.79 6.99
CA ALA A 37 11.05 3.49 6.50
C ALA A 37 11.99 3.04 5.38
N ARG A 38 12.31 1.74 5.37
CA ARG A 38 13.02 1.10 4.26
C ARG A 38 12.06 0.67 3.16
N ILE A 39 10.83 0.33 3.52
CA ILE A 39 9.82 -0.13 2.57
C ILE A 39 8.83 0.96 2.23
N SER A 40 8.33 0.90 0.98
CA SER A 40 7.30 1.81 0.51
C SER A 40 5.92 1.43 1.07
N PRO A 41 4.97 2.37 1.04
CA PRO A 41 3.57 2.10 1.40
C PRO A 41 2.96 0.98 0.55
N ASP A 42 3.20 1.00 -0.77
CA ASP A 42 2.69 -0.01 -1.71
C ASP A 42 3.20 -1.42 -1.37
N LYS A 43 4.46 -1.51 -0.89
CA LYS A 43 5.04 -2.76 -0.41
C LYS A 43 4.34 -3.22 0.86
N ALA A 44 4.04 -2.32 1.79
CA ALA A 44 3.28 -2.64 3.01
C ALA A 44 1.84 -3.10 2.69
N GLU A 45 1.15 -2.43 1.78
CA GLU A 45 -0.15 -2.85 1.25
C GLU A 45 -0.07 -4.26 0.65
N THR A 46 0.93 -4.53 -0.18
CA THR A 46 1.14 -5.86 -0.77
C THR A 46 1.36 -6.92 0.31
N ILE A 47 2.13 -6.62 1.36
CA ILE A 47 2.35 -7.56 2.48
C ILE A 47 1.04 -7.79 3.24
N ALA A 48 0.28 -6.74 3.53
CA ALA A 48 -0.99 -6.83 4.23
C ALA A 48 -2.04 -7.62 3.44
N MET A 49 -2.14 -7.36 2.14
CA MET A 49 -2.98 -8.12 1.23
C MET A 49 -2.55 -9.57 1.14
N ASN A 50 -1.26 -9.89 1.15
CA ASN A 50 -0.85 -11.30 1.15
C ASN A 50 -1.12 -11.99 2.50
N ALA A 51 -0.98 -11.26 3.61
CA ALA A 51 -1.25 -11.76 4.95
C ALA A 51 -2.74 -12.02 5.22
N SER A 52 -3.64 -11.29 4.55
CA SER A 52 -5.09 -11.46 4.66
C SER A 52 -5.70 -12.42 3.63
N ARG A 53 -4.89 -13.22 2.90
CA ARG A 53 -5.43 -14.23 1.96
C ARG A 53 -6.16 -15.35 2.70
N PRO A 54 -7.26 -15.89 2.14
CA PRO A 54 -7.89 -17.10 2.65
C PRO A 54 -7.06 -18.33 2.24
N CYS A 55 -5.87 -18.49 2.83
CA CYS A 55 -5.15 -19.76 2.82
C CYS A 55 -5.88 -20.71 3.78
N GLY A 56 -6.27 -21.90 3.33
CA GLY A 56 -6.78 -22.93 4.25
C GLY A 56 -5.75 -23.21 5.35
N PHE A 57 -6.10 -22.92 6.60
CA PHE A 57 -5.30 -23.17 7.81
C PHE A 57 -5.25 -24.68 8.14
N ARG A 58 -4.89 -25.53 7.17
CA ARG A 58 -4.61 -26.94 7.40
C ARG A 58 -3.44 -27.39 6.53
N LEU A 59 -2.25 -26.95 6.91
CA LEU A 59 -1.02 -27.62 6.51
C LEU A 59 -0.76 -28.74 7.52
N SER A 60 -0.58 -29.96 7.04
CA SER A 60 -0.34 -31.18 7.83
C SER A 60 0.93 -31.19 8.68
N LYS A 61 1.76 -30.12 8.64
CA LYS A 61 3.11 -30.06 9.23
C LYS A 61 3.40 -28.85 10.12
N GLY A 62 2.37 -28.24 10.72
CA GLY A 62 2.56 -27.28 11.81
C GLY A 62 2.34 -25.80 11.45
N PHE A 63 2.47 -24.96 12.48
CA PHE A 63 2.19 -23.52 12.47
C PHE A 63 3.20 -22.78 11.59
N PHE A 64 2.76 -22.31 10.42
CA PHE A 64 3.61 -21.56 9.50
C PHE A 64 3.51 -20.06 9.80
N HIS A 65 4.65 -19.39 9.99
CA HIS A 65 4.68 -17.94 10.12
C HIS A 65 4.32 -17.33 8.75
N PRO A 66 3.31 -16.44 8.64
CA PRO A 66 2.78 -15.97 7.34
C PRO A 66 3.84 -15.36 6.41
N LEU A 67 4.93 -14.83 6.97
CA LEU A 67 6.08 -14.31 6.22
C LEU A 67 7.01 -15.36 5.63
N GLN A 68 7.21 -16.49 6.32
CA GLN A 68 8.06 -17.58 5.82
C GLN A 68 7.42 -18.27 4.62
N ALA A 69 6.12 -18.08 4.44
CA ALA A 69 5.33 -18.67 3.39
C ALA A 69 4.74 -17.64 2.43
N LEU A 70 5.21 -16.39 2.35
CA LEU A 70 4.62 -15.41 1.42
C LEU A 70 4.60 -15.93 -0.03
N THR A 71 5.66 -16.61 -0.45
CA THR A 71 5.76 -17.28 -1.75
C THR A 71 4.76 -18.42 -1.88
N ILE A 72 4.63 -19.24 -0.83
CA ILE A 72 3.68 -20.37 -0.80
C ILE A 72 2.25 -19.84 -0.83
N ALA A 73 1.90 -18.86 0.01
CA ALA A 73 0.60 -18.23 0.06
C ALA A 73 0.20 -17.56 -1.26
N LYS A 74 1.15 -16.97 -2.00
CA LYS A 74 0.88 -16.45 -3.35
C LYS A 74 0.53 -17.55 -4.35
N GLN A 75 1.18 -18.72 -4.24
CA GLN A 75 1.02 -19.83 -5.17
C GLN A 75 -0.19 -20.71 -4.85
N THR A 76 -0.48 -20.93 -3.57
CA THR A 76 -1.49 -21.90 -3.12
C THR A 76 -2.83 -21.30 -2.77
N CYS A 77 -2.91 -19.98 -2.57
CA CYS A 77 -4.14 -19.34 -2.13
C CYS A 77 -4.89 -18.70 -3.30
N PRO A 78 -6.23 -18.77 -3.31
CA PRO A 78 -7.03 -18.09 -4.32
C PRO A 78 -6.76 -16.58 -4.32
N PRO A 79 -7.10 -15.87 -5.42
CA PRO A 79 -6.92 -14.43 -5.51
C PRO A 79 -7.48 -13.71 -4.28
N ASN A 80 -6.73 -12.73 -3.74
CA ASN A 80 -7.26 -11.98 -2.61
C ASN A 80 -8.27 -10.95 -3.11
N THR A 81 -9.50 -11.01 -2.60
CA THR A 81 -10.56 -10.01 -2.83
C THR A 81 -10.62 -8.96 -1.73
N ALA A 82 -9.68 -8.98 -0.79
CA ALA A 82 -9.62 -8.01 0.28
C ALA A 82 -9.39 -6.58 -0.22
N LYS A 83 -9.77 -5.61 0.61
CA LYS A 83 -9.61 -4.18 0.33
C LYS A 83 -8.85 -3.53 1.47
N VAL A 84 -7.81 -2.77 1.14
CA VAL A 84 -7.17 -1.89 2.13
C VAL A 84 -8.15 -0.77 2.49
N THR A 85 -8.49 -0.67 3.77
CA THR A 85 -9.42 0.33 4.31
C THR A 85 -8.70 1.43 5.08
N GLY A 86 -7.45 1.20 5.48
CA GLY A 86 -6.66 2.17 6.21
C GLY A 86 -5.19 1.79 6.22
N MET A 87 -4.32 2.79 6.33
CA MET A 87 -2.90 2.61 6.52
C MET A 87 -2.35 3.72 7.39
N LYS A 88 -1.40 3.38 8.26
CA LYS A 88 -0.65 4.31 9.10
C LYS A 88 0.80 3.88 9.18
N LEU A 89 1.71 4.83 9.38
CA LEU A 89 3.11 4.58 9.71
C LEU A 89 3.39 5.17 11.09
N GLU A 90 3.75 4.35 12.06
CA GLU A 90 3.89 4.79 13.45
C GLU A 90 5.18 4.30 14.09
N LYS A 91 5.63 5.05 15.11
CA LYS A 91 6.65 4.56 16.04
C LYS A 91 5.99 3.66 17.07
N ALA A 92 6.58 2.51 17.33
CA ALA A 92 6.09 1.55 18.31
C ALA A 92 7.26 0.86 19.02
N SER A 93 7.04 0.43 20.26
CA SER A 93 7.98 -0.48 20.93
C SER A 93 7.89 -1.87 20.28
N GLY A 94 9.04 -2.44 19.93
CA GLY A 94 9.14 -3.72 19.23
C GLY A 94 9.64 -3.60 17.78
N GLY A 95 10.18 -4.70 17.26
CA GLY A 95 10.84 -4.71 15.95
C GLY A 95 11.98 -3.70 15.88
N SER A 96 11.99 -2.90 14.81
CA SER A 96 12.97 -1.85 14.51
C SER A 96 12.56 -0.44 14.99
N GLY A 97 11.48 -0.35 15.77
CA GLY A 97 10.94 0.91 16.31
C GLY A 97 10.05 1.70 15.35
N LEU A 98 9.77 1.16 14.16
CA LEU A 98 8.91 1.79 13.14
C LEU A 98 8.10 0.72 12.42
N ARG A 99 6.77 0.90 12.31
CA ARG A 99 5.90 -0.08 11.67
C ARG A 99 4.78 0.56 10.87
N TYR A 100 4.42 -0.09 9.77
CA TYR A 100 3.15 0.11 9.11
C TYR A 100 2.05 -0.63 9.85
N VAL A 101 0.88 0.01 9.97
CA VAL A 101 -0.36 -0.60 10.43
C VAL A 101 -1.34 -0.49 9.28
N VAL A 102 -1.75 -1.64 8.73
CA VAL A 102 -2.61 -1.69 7.54
C VAL A 102 -3.89 -2.42 7.90
N ASP A 103 -5.01 -1.73 7.75
CA ASP A 103 -6.34 -2.30 7.92
C ASP A 103 -6.84 -2.83 6.59
N VAL A 104 -7.28 -4.08 6.60
CA VAL A 104 -7.71 -4.82 5.42
C VAL A 104 -9.05 -5.48 5.71
N SER A 105 -10.07 -5.11 4.94
CA SER A 105 -11.39 -5.72 4.99
C SER A 105 -11.46 -6.87 3.98
N ARG A 106 -11.92 -8.04 4.43
CA ARG A 106 -12.21 -9.19 3.55
C ARG A 106 -13.45 -9.89 4.06
N GLU A 107 -14.46 -10.03 3.19
CA GLU A 107 -15.75 -10.62 3.58
C GLU A 107 -16.26 -9.93 4.86
N ASP A 108 -16.62 -10.71 5.89
CA ASP A 108 -17.06 -10.21 7.19
C ASP A 108 -15.94 -10.16 8.22
N LEU A 109 -14.68 -9.99 7.80
CA LEU A 109 -13.51 -9.90 8.67
C LEU A 109 -12.71 -8.62 8.43
N MET A 110 -12.22 -8.06 9.52
CA MET A 110 -11.28 -6.95 9.55
C MET A 110 -9.93 -7.45 10.05
N TYR A 111 -8.90 -7.28 9.24
CA TYR A 111 -7.52 -7.59 9.56
C TYR A 111 -6.77 -6.30 9.84
N THR A 112 -6.12 -6.19 11.00
CA THR A 112 -5.10 -5.16 11.23
C THR A 112 -3.74 -5.83 11.20
N VAL A 113 -2.94 -5.47 10.20
CA VAL A 113 -1.64 -6.07 9.91
C VAL A 113 -0.54 -5.10 10.32
N PHE A 114 0.32 -5.54 11.24
CA PHE A 114 1.46 -4.77 11.73
C PHE A 114 2.73 -5.23 11.05
N ILE A 115 3.40 -4.36 10.30
CA ILE A 115 4.57 -4.70 9.46
C ILE A 115 5.73 -3.79 9.85
N ASP A 116 6.86 -4.38 10.20
CA ASP A 116 8.09 -3.64 10.46
C ASP A 116 8.55 -2.88 9.21
N ALA A 117 8.62 -1.55 9.32
CA ALA A 117 8.84 -0.67 8.18
C ALA A 117 10.31 -0.67 7.70
N LYS A 118 11.23 -1.32 8.42
CA LYS A 118 12.64 -1.40 8.05
C LYS A 118 13.09 -2.80 7.64
N THR A 119 12.43 -3.83 8.17
CA THR A 119 12.83 -5.23 7.98
C THR A 119 11.83 -6.05 7.18
N GLU A 120 10.68 -5.47 6.81
CA GLU A 120 9.57 -6.18 6.11
C GLU A 120 8.89 -7.26 6.96
N LYS A 121 9.29 -7.40 8.22
CA LYS A 121 8.78 -8.44 9.09
C LYS A 121 7.35 -8.10 9.54
N LEU A 122 6.39 -8.94 9.18
CA LEU A 122 5.10 -9.02 9.88
C LEU A 122 5.33 -9.26 11.38
N LEU A 123 4.88 -8.30 12.17
CA LEU A 123 4.98 -8.31 13.62
C LEU A 123 3.76 -8.98 14.24
N GLU A 124 2.56 -8.65 13.75
CA GLU A 124 1.30 -9.12 14.31
C GLU A 124 0.18 -9.06 13.24
N ILE A 125 -0.82 -9.93 13.35
CA ILE A 125 -2.10 -9.81 12.65
C ILE A 125 -3.20 -9.90 13.70
N LYS A 126 -4.04 -8.88 13.78
CA LYS A 126 -5.29 -8.92 14.56
C LYS A 126 -6.44 -9.16 13.60
N ILE A 127 -7.36 -10.05 13.98
CA ILE A 127 -8.53 -10.39 13.20
C ILE A 127 -9.75 -10.12 14.07
N LEU A 128 -10.66 -9.29 13.58
CA LEU A 128 -11.92 -8.95 14.23
C LEU A 128 -13.08 -9.26 13.27
N PRO A 129 -14.28 -9.56 13.78
CA PRO A 129 -15.49 -9.51 12.98
C PRO A 129 -15.60 -8.14 12.31
N GLY A 130 -15.83 -8.14 11.00
CA GLY A 130 -16.17 -6.94 10.27
C GLY A 130 -17.50 -6.42 10.78
N VAL A 131 -17.53 -5.13 11.12
CA VAL A 131 -18.79 -4.46 11.41
C VAL A 131 -19.52 -4.35 10.07
N SER A 132 -20.30 -5.38 9.72
CA SER A 132 -21.25 -5.28 8.62
C SER A 132 -22.12 -4.07 8.92
N LYS A 133 -22.06 -3.04 8.06
CA LYS A 133 -22.99 -1.92 8.15
C LYS A 133 -24.40 -2.53 8.06
N PRO A 134 -25.31 -2.27 9.02
CA PRO A 134 -26.67 -2.79 8.97
C PRO A 134 -27.42 -2.29 7.74
#